data_AF-A0A090QQE7-F1
#
_entry.id   AF-A0A090QQE7-F1
#
_cell.length_a   1.000
_cell.length_b   1.000
_cell.length_c   1.000
_cell.angle_alpha   90.00
_cell.angle_beta   90.00
_cell.angle_gamma   90.00
#
_symmetry.space_group_name_H-M   'P 1'
#
loop_
_entity.id
_entity.type
_entity.pdbx_description
1 polymer ?
#
loop_
_entity_poly.entity_id
_entity_poly.type
_entity_poly.pdbx_seq_one_letter_code
_entity_poly.pdbx_strand_id
1 'polypeptide(L)'
;MTIDTVVNTHLAVWESWNALGYEARCAVLRRWAESLPVAWRAMVEYQCQQTAHQVAAVHVMPGPTGETNELYCAGRGLFVVTAAAETPQRPFLAS
;
A
#
# COMPACT_ATOMS: atom_id res chain seq x y z
N MET A 1 6.56 7.23 -23.52
CA MET A 1 6.60 7.38 -22.05
C MET A 1 7.93 6.80 -21.57
N THR A 2 8.82 7.61 -21.00
CA THR A 2 10.13 7.16 -20.49
C THR A 2 10.01 6.73 -19.03
N ILE A 3 10.91 5.88 -18.55
CA ILE A 3 10.96 5.46 -17.13
C ILE A 3 11.00 6.68 -16.22
N ASP A 4 11.80 7.69 -16.55
CA ASP A 4 11.91 8.93 -15.77
C ASP A 4 10.55 9.66 -15.64
N THR A 5 9.76 9.66 -16.71
CA THR A 5 8.42 10.27 -16.69
C THR A 5 7.50 9.51 -15.74
N VAL A 6 7.55 8.18 -15.74
CA VAL A 6 6.77 7.32 -14.85
C VAL A 6 7.16 7.58 -13.40
N VAL A 7 8.45 7.50 -13.10
CA VAL A 7 9.01 7.73 -11.76
C VAL A 7 8.59 9.09 -11.21
N ASN A 8 8.79 10.17 -11.98
CA ASN A 8 8.47 11.52 -11.53
C ASN A 8 6.97 11.72 -11.29
N THR A 9 6.12 11.13 -12.14
CA THR A 9 4.66 11.19 -11.96
C THR A 9 4.22 10.49 -10.68
N HIS A 10 4.76 9.31 -10.38
CA HIS A 10 4.41 8.58 -9.16
C HIS A 10 4.99 9.21 -7.89
N LEU A 11 6.19 9.79 -7.95
CA LEU A 11 6.75 10.56 -6.84
C LEU A 11 5.88 11.77 -6.49
N ALA A 12 5.31 12.45 -7.48
CA ALA A 12 4.44 13.61 -7.26
C ALA A 12 3.12 13.27 -6.52
N VAL A 13 2.60 12.05 -6.68
CA VAL A 13 1.35 11.62 -6.01
C VAL A 13 1.58 10.84 -4.72
N TRP A 14 2.82 10.46 -4.43
CA TRP A 14 3.19 9.65 -3.28
C TRP A 14 2.70 10.25 -1.96
N GLU A 15 2.95 11.53 -1.73
CA GLU A 15 2.60 12.18 -0.46
C GLU A 15 1.09 12.14 -0.21
N SER A 16 0.30 12.42 -1.26
CA SER A 16 -1.15 12.36 -1.19
C SER A 16 -1.64 10.94 -0.89
N TRP A 17 -1.04 9.93 -1.50
CA TRP A 17 -1.35 8.53 -1.23
C TRP A 17 -0.98 8.10 0.21
N ASN A 18 0.17 8.56 0.70
CA ASN A 18 0.63 8.24 2.05
C ASN A 18 -0.28 8.88 3.12
N ALA A 19 -0.76 10.11 2.88
CA ALA A 19 -1.61 10.87 3.78
C ALA A 19 -3.04 10.32 3.93
N LEU A 20 -3.53 9.48 3.00
CA LEU A 20 -4.87 8.88 3.07
C LEU A 20 -5.09 8.01 4.32
N GLY A 21 -4.02 7.50 4.93
CA GLY A 21 -4.12 6.53 6.01
C GLY A 21 -4.54 5.14 5.53
N TYR A 22 -4.47 4.16 6.43
CA TYR A 22 -4.62 2.75 6.07
C TYR A 22 -6.03 2.39 5.63
N GLU A 23 -7.05 2.92 6.30
CA GLU A 23 -8.45 2.60 6.03
C GLU A 23 -8.89 3.04 4.64
N ALA A 24 -8.62 4.29 4.27
CA ALA A 24 -8.97 4.81 2.95
C ALA A 24 -8.21 4.10 1.83
N ARG A 25 -6.92 3.76 2.04
CA ARG A 25 -6.16 2.93 1.08
C ARG A 25 -6.79 1.55 0.90
N CYS A 26 -7.18 0.88 1.98
CA CYS A 26 -7.86 -0.41 1.91
C CYS A 26 -9.21 -0.31 1.18
N ALA A 27 -9.96 0.78 1.38
CA ALA A 27 -11.22 1.00 0.66
C ALA A 27 -11.00 1.16 -0.85
N VAL A 28 -9.97 1.89 -1.27
CA VAL A 28 -9.59 2.02 -2.69
C VAL A 28 -9.23 0.65 -3.28
N LEU A 29 -8.41 -0.13 -2.58
CA LEU A 29 -7.97 -1.46 -3.02
C LEU A 29 -9.14 -2.45 -3.11
N ARG A 30 -10.04 -2.47 -2.13
CA ARG A 30 -11.22 -3.35 -2.12
C ARG A 30 -12.16 -3.04 -3.28
N ARG A 31 -12.46 -1.76 -3.52
CA ARG A 31 -13.27 -1.33 -4.67
C ARG A 31 -12.64 -1.75 -5.99
N TRP A 32 -11.33 -1.59 -6.14
CA TRP A 32 -10.61 -2.08 -7.32
C TRP A 32 -10.71 -3.61 -7.46
N ALA A 33 -10.60 -4.35 -6.35
CA ALA A 33 -10.63 -5.81 -6.33
C ALA A 33 -11.98 -6.43 -6.75
N GLU A 34 -13.07 -5.67 -6.75
CA GLU A 34 -14.36 -6.09 -7.32
C GLU A 34 -14.25 -6.43 -8.81
N SER A 35 -13.36 -5.74 -9.53
CA SER A 35 -13.09 -5.97 -10.96
C SER A 35 -12.21 -7.20 -11.24
N LEU A 36 -11.63 -7.82 -10.20
CA LEU A 36 -10.68 -8.92 -10.33
C LEU A 36 -11.33 -10.31 -10.23
N PRO A 37 -10.72 -11.34 -10.82
CA PRO A 37 -11.02 -12.73 -10.52
C PRO A 37 -10.96 -13.05 -9.02
N VAL A 38 -11.75 -14.03 -8.59
CA VAL A 38 -11.93 -14.41 -7.18
C VAL A 38 -10.60 -14.69 -6.47
N ALA A 39 -9.69 -15.43 -7.11
CA ALA A 39 -8.39 -15.77 -6.53
C ALA A 39 -7.53 -14.53 -6.19
N TRP A 40 -7.61 -13.47 -7.00
CA TRP A 40 -6.83 -12.25 -6.77
C TRP A 40 -7.52 -11.29 -5.81
N ARG A 41 -8.86 -11.26 -5.82
CA ARG A 41 -9.63 -10.56 -4.80
C ARG A 41 -9.33 -11.09 -3.40
N ALA A 42 -9.17 -12.41 -3.25
CA ALA A 42 -8.78 -13.02 -1.98
C ALA A 42 -7.40 -12.53 -1.50
N MET A 43 -6.44 -12.34 -2.43
CA MET A 43 -5.13 -11.78 -2.10
C MET A 43 -5.23 -10.32 -1.64
N VAL A 44 -6.00 -9.48 -2.35
CA VAL A 44 -6.20 -8.08 -1.94
C VAL A 44 -6.87 -8.00 -0.57
N GLU A 45 -7.88 -8.83 -0.32
CA GLU A 45 -8.58 -8.87 0.97
C GLU A 45 -7.63 -9.31 2.09
N TYR A 46 -6.81 -10.33 1.86
CA TYR A 46 -5.79 -10.76 2.81
C TYR A 46 -4.83 -9.62 3.16
N GLN A 47 -4.31 -8.89 2.17
CA GLN A 47 -3.40 -7.75 2.42
C GLN A 47 -4.08 -6.62 3.20
N CYS A 48 -5.35 -6.32 2.90
CA CYS A 48 -6.12 -5.33 3.64
C CYS A 48 -6.34 -5.76 5.10
N GLN A 49 -6.61 -7.04 5.35
CA GLN A 49 -6.74 -7.59 6.70
C GLN A 49 -5.41 -7.52 7.47
N GLN A 50 -4.30 -7.96 6.86
CA GLN A 50 -2.99 -7.91 7.51
C GLN A 50 -2.54 -6.48 7.83
N THR A 51 -2.88 -5.52 6.97
CA THR A 51 -2.58 -4.09 7.18
C THR A 51 -3.17 -3.59 8.50
N ALA A 52 -4.41 -3.97 8.81
CA ALA A 52 -5.08 -3.58 10.05
C ALA A 52 -4.34 -4.10 11.31
N HIS A 53 -3.76 -5.30 11.23
CA HIS A 53 -3.10 -5.94 12.37
C HIS A 53 -1.62 -5.59 12.52
N GLN A 54 -0.90 -5.39 11.41
CA GLN A 54 0.56 -5.27 11.42
C GLN A 54 1.08 -3.86 11.19
N VAL A 55 0.29 -3.01 10.55
CA VAL A 55 0.79 -1.74 9.99
C VAL A 55 0.02 -0.54 10.53
N ALA A 56 -1.26 -0.71 10.83
CA ALA A 56 -2.14 0.39 11.26
C ALA A 56 -1.98 0.78 12.74
N ALA A 57 -1.43 -0.10 13.59
CA ALA A 57 -1.29 0.17 15.01
C ALA A 57 -0.11 1.12 15.28
N VAL A 58 -0.37 2.15 16.07
CA VAL A 58 0.68 2.93 16.74
C VAL A 58 0.89 2.29 18.11
N HIS A 59 2.12 1.85 18.36
CA HIS A 59 2.50 1.24 19.63
C HIS A 59 3.17 2.26 20.52
N VAL A 60 2.58 2.52 21.69
CA VAL A 60 3.22 3.33 22.73
C VAL A 60 4.32 2.49 23.37
N MET A 61 5.53 3.02 23.34
CA MET A 61 6.73 2.36 23.85
C MET A 61 7.05 2.88 25.26
N PRO A 62 7.64 2.05 26.13
CA PRO A 62 8.09 2.51 27.45
C PRO A 62 9.15 3.62 27.29
N GLY A 63 9.03 4.66 28.10
CA GLY A 63 9.93 5.81 28.11
C GLY A 63 9.95 6.50 29.48
N PRO A 64 10.94 7.37 29.74
CA PRO A 64 10.99 8.15 30.97
C PRO A 64 9.82 9.16 31.04
N THR A 65 9.50 9.59 32.25
CA THR A 65 8.46 10.59 32.50
C THR A 65 8.76 11.89 31.74
N GLY A 66 7.80 12.36 30.95
CA GLY A 66 7.97 13.57 30.13
C GLY A 66 8.27 13.29 28.66
N GLU A 67 8.44 12.02 28.26
CA GLU A 67 8.60 11.62 26.86
C GLU A 67 7.39 10.81 26.36
N THR A 68 7.07 10.95 25.08
CA THR A 68 6.11 10.08 24.37
C THR A 68 6.86 9.37 23.26
N ASN A 69 6.98 8.06 23.37
CA ASN A 69 7.67 7.22 22.40
C ASN A 69 6.64 6.38 21.65
N GLU A 70 6.61 6.52 20.33
CA GLU A 70 5.67 5.82 19.46
C GLU A 70 6.43 5.03 18.40
N LEU A 71 6.00 3.78 18.20
CA LEU A 71 6.44 2.94 17.10
C LEU A 71 5.26 2.75 16.14
N TYR A 72 5.45 3.13 14.89
CA TYR A 72 4.46 2.98 13.84
C TYR A 72 5.13 2.66 12.51
N CYS A 73 4.35 2.11 11.58
CA CYS A 73 4.80 1.89 10.21
C CYS A 73 4.52 3.12 9.35
N ALA A 74 5.45 3.43 8.44
CA ALA A 74 5.30 4.49 7.45
C ALA A 74 5.56 3.94 6.04
N GLY A 75 4.92 4.54 5.04
CA GLY A 75 5.18 4.23 3.64
C GLY A 75 6.61 4.57 3.24
N ARG A 76 7.22 3.74 2.37
CA ARG A 76 8.63 3.89 1.95
C ARG A 76 8.84 4.70 0.66
N GLY A 77 7.79 5.03 -0.07
CA GLY A 77 7.87 5.71 -1.36
C GLY A 77 7.49 4.80 -2.54
N LEU A 78 8.16 5.05 -3.66
CA LEU A 78 7.96 4.32 -4.92
C LEU A 78 8.50 2.89 -4.83
N PHE A 79 7.70 1.93 -5.31
CA PHE A 79 8.12 0.55 -5.51
C PHE A 79 8.10 0.21 -6.99
N VAL A 80 9.18 -0.42 -7.48
CA VAL A 80 9.21 -1.04 -8.81
C VAL A 80 8.81 -2.49 -8.67
N VAL A 81 7.72 -2.88 -9.33
CA VAL A 81 7.22 -4.25 -9.31
C VAL A 81 7.43 -4.86 -10.69
N THR A 82 8.15 -5.97 -10.76
CA THR A 82 8.39 -6.73 -11.98
C THR A 82 7.79 -8.13 -11.85
N ALA A 83 7.40 -8.72 -12.98
CA ALA A 83 6.87 -10.07 -13.03
C ALA A 83 7.51 -10.84 -14.19
N ALA A 84 7.66 -12.15 -14.02
CA ALA A 84 8.15 -13.02 -15.08
C ALA A 84 7.14 -13.08 -16.24
N ALA A 85 7.61 -13.33 -17.47
CA ALA A 85 6.79 -13.28 -18.68
C ALA A 85 5.63 -14.31 -18.66
N GLU A 86 5.83 -15.42 -17.95
CA GLU A 86 4.86 -16.48 -17.72
C GLU A 86 3.77 -16.12 -16.69
N THR A 87 3.88 -14.99 -16.00
CA THR A 87 2.89 -14.55 -15.02
C THR A 87 1.61 -14.09 -15.73
N PRO A 88 0.42 -14.60 -15.36
CA PRO A 88 -0.84 -14.19 -15.99
C PRO A 88 -1.02 -12.65 -15.93
N GLN A 89 -1.17 -12.01 -17.09
CA GLN A 89 -1.10 -10.54 -17.26
C GLN A 89 -2.22 -9.72 -16.59
N ARG A 90 -3.18 -10.34 -15.89
CA ARG A 90 -4.39 -9.65 -15.42
C ARG A 90 -4.43 -9.20 -13.94
N PRO A 91 -3.32 -8.83 -13.27
CA PRO A 91 -3.48 -7.72 -12.32
C PRO A 91 -2.33 -6.69 -12.38
N PHE A 92 -1.82 -6.38 -13.58
CA PHE A 92 -0.82 -5.30 -13.75
C PHE A 92 -1.29 -4.11 -14.59
N LEU A 93 -2.51 -4.16 -15.15
CA LEU A 93 -3.02 -3.12 -16.04
C LEU A 93 -4.45 -2.72 -15.64
N ALA A 94 -4.56 -1.90 -14.60
CA ALA A 94 -5.73 -1.07 -14.34
C ALA A 94 -5.33 0.10 -13.43
N SER A 95 -4.58 1.05 -13.98
CA SER A 95 -4.47 2.46 -13.57
C SER A 95 -3.85 3.23 -14.70
#